data_AF-A0A3D2BAM8-F1
#
_entry.id   AF-A0A3D2BAM8-F1
#
_cell.length_a   1.000
_cell.length_b   1.000
_cell.length_c   1.000
_cell.angle_alpha   90.00
_cell.angle_beta   90.00
_cell.angle_gamma   90.00
#
_symmetry.space_group_name_H-M   'P 1'
#
loop_
_entity.id
_entity.type
_entity.pdbx_description
1 polymer ?
#
loop_
_entity_poly.entity_id
_entity_poly.type
_entity_poly.pdbx_seq_one_letter_code
_entity_poly.pdbx_strand_id
1 'polypeptide(L)' 'MRRVLTTLMILLVVLIAGLSALVLLVNPNDFRTYMVRQVEARSGYVLKLDGPLRWHVWP' A
#
# COMPACT_ATOMS: atom_id res chain seq x y z
N MET A 1 32.41 13.94 -8.19
CA MET A 1 31.78 12.59 -8.12
C MET A 1 31.32 12.19 -6.72
N ARG A 2 32.15 12.26 -5.66
CA ARG A 2 31.77 11.82 -4.30
C ARG A 2 30.47 12.46 -3.76
N ARG A 3 30.32 13.78 -3.90
CA ARG A 3 29.13 14.51 -3.41
C ARG A 3 27.83 14.10 -4.12
N VAL A 4 27.88 13.91 -5.45
CA VAL A 4 26.73 13.45 -6.25
C VAL A 4 26.29 12.06 -5.81
N LEU A 5 27.25 11.14 -5.64
CA LEU A 5 26.94 9.79 -5.17
C LEU A 5 26.30 9.81 -3.78
N THR A 6 26.80 10.62 -2.85
CA THR A 6 26.21 10.77 -1.51
C THR A 6 24.77 11.30 -1.58
N THR A 7 24.50 12.33 -2.41
CA THR A 7 23.13 12.84 -2.58
C THR A 7 22.19 11.78 -3.15
N LEU A 8 22.65 11.00 -4.14
CA LEU A 8 21.87 9.88 -4.69
C LEU A 8 21.59 8.80 -3.65
N MET A 9 22.57 8.47 -2.81
CA MET A 9 22.37 7.50 -1.72
C MET A 9 21.36 8.00 -0.69
N ILE A 10 21.42 9.28 -0.31
CA ILE A 10 20.43 9.88 0.60
C ILE A 10 19.03 9.79 -0.02
N LEU A 11 18.89 10.18 -1.29
CA LEU A 11 17.60 10.11 -1.98
C LEU A 11 17.07 8.67 -2.02
N LEU A 12 17.92 7.70 -2.33
CA LEU A 12 17.56 6.28 -2.34
C LEU A 12 17.09 5.81 -0.97
N VAL A 13 17.80 6.16 0.09
CA VAL A 13 17.42 5.82 1.47
C VAL A 13 16.08 6.43 1.84
N VAL A 14 15.84 7.69 1.50
CA VAL A 14 14.55 8.37 1.74
C VAL A 14 13.42 7.65 1.02
N LEU A 15 13.62 7.24 -0.23
CA LEU A 15 12.61 6.48 -0.97
C LEU A 15 12.30 5.13 -0.33
N ILE A 16 13.34 4.36 0.03
CA ILE A 16 13.16 3.05 0.69
C ILE A 16 12.44 3.22 2.03
N ALA A 17 12.84 4.22 2.83
CA ALA A 17 12.21 4.51 4.12
C ALA A 17 10.73 4.91 3.94
N GLY A 18 10.43 5.75 2.96
CA GLY A 18 9.06 6.18 2.64
C GLY A 18 8.18 5.00 2.21
N LEU A 19 8.67 4.16 1.29
CA LEU A 19 7.95 2.96 0.87
C LEU A 19 7.74 1.97 2.02
N SER A 20 8.75 1.79 2.88
CA SER A 20 8.64 0.91 4.04
C SER A 20 7.63 1.43 5.06
N ALA A 21 7.63 2.74 5.30
CA ALA A 21 6.66 3.39 6.19
C ALA A 21 5.23 3.20 5.69
N LEU A 22 4.98 3.31 4.39
CA LEU A 22 3.66 3.05 3.82
C LEU A 22 3.18 1.62 4.13
N VAL A 23 4.02 0.61 3.91
CA VAL A 23 3.64 -0.80 4.19
C VAL A 23 3.39 -1.05 5.67
N LEU A 24 4.21 -0.46 6.55
CA LEU A 24 4.12 -0.70 8.00
C LEU A 24 2.98 0.07 8.67
N LEU A 25 2.70 1.30 8.20
CA LEU A 25 1.75 2.20 8.86
C LEU A 25 0.36 2.15 8.25
N VAL A 26 0.22 1.81 6.97
CA VAL A 26 -1.09 1.74 6.33
C VAL A 26 -1.75 0.41 6.67
N ASN A 27 -2.95 0.48 7.26
CA ASN A 27 -3.76 -0.70 7.54
C ASN A 27 -4.69 -0.98 6.36
N PRO A 28 -4.60 -2.15 5.69
CA PRO A 28 -5.47 -2.47 4.56
C PRO A 28 -6.95 -2.57 4.94
N ASN A 29 -7.25 -2.79 6.23
CA ASN A 29 -8.62 -2.92 6.70
C ASN A 29 -9.43 -1.62 6.65
N ASP A 30 -8.75 -0.47 6.64
CA ASP A 30 -9.41 0.84 6.56
C ASP A 30 -10.11 1.05 5.20
N PHE A 31 -9.70 0.29 4.18
CA PHE A 31 -10.23 0.39 2.82
C PHE A 31 -11.37 -0.60 2.52
N ARG A 32 -11.73 -1.49 3.46
CA ARG A 32 -12.72 -2.57 3.23
C ARG A 32 -14.04 -2.04 2.72
N THR A 33 -14.60 -1.02 3.39
CA THR A 33 -15.89 -0.43 3.01
C THR A 33 -15.83 0.21 1.62
N TYR A 34 -14.71 0.86 1.29
CA TYR A 34 -14.50 1.45 -0.02
C TYR A 34 -14.49 0.37 -1.11
N MET A 35 -13.81 -0.76 -0.89
CA MET A 35 -13.79 -1.87 -1.84
C MET A 35 -15.18 -2.46 -2.07
N VAL A 36 -15.95 -2.69 -1.01
CA VAL A 36 -17.32 -3.22 -1.12
C VAL A 36 -18.19 -2.29 -1.96
N ARG A 37 -18.18 -0.99 -1.65
CA ARG A 37 -18.93 0.02 -2.43
C ARG A 37 -18.51 0.07 -3.88
N GLN A 38 -17.21 -0.05 -4.16
CA GLN A 38 -16.69 0.01 -5.52
C GLN A 38 -17.09 -1.23 -6.34
N VAL A 39 -17.11 -2.43 -5.74
CA VAL A 39 -17.59 -3.64 -6.41
C VAL A 39 -19.09 -3.57 -6.66
N GLU A 40 -19.87 -3.13 -5.67
CA GLU A 40 -21.31 -2.94 -5.82
C GLU A 40 -21.64 -1.95 -6.93
N ALA A 41 -20.97 -0.79 -6.95
CA ALA A 41 -21.18 0.23 -7.98
C ALA A 41 -20.80 -0.24 -9.39
N ARG A 42 -19.81 -1.12 -9.53
CA ARG A 42 -19.29 -1.57 -10.85
C ARG A 42 -19.96 -2.84 -11.37
N SER A 43 -20.41 -3.72 -10.48
CA SER A 43 -20.88 -5.05 -10.84
C SER A 43 -22.30 -5.36 -10.36
N GLY A 44 -22.87 -4.54 -9.46
CA GLY A 44 -24.15 -4.82 -8.80
C GLY A 44 -24.08 -5.91 -7.74
N TYR A 45 -22.93 -6.54 -7.52
CA TYR A 45 -22.74 -7.57 -6.50
C TYR A 45 -22.15 -6.98 -5.22
N VAL A 46 -22.60 -7.52 -4.08
CA VAL A 46 -22.02 -7.19 -2.76
C VAL A 46 -20.80 -8.07 -2.52
N LEU A 47 -19.63 -7.42 -2.43
CA LEU A 47 -18.39 -8.10 -2.04
C LEU A 47 -18.45 -8.49 -0.55
N LYS A 48 -18.29 -9.79 -0.26
CA LYS A 48 -18.07 -10.28 1.10
C LYS A 48 -16.58 -10.52 1.33
N LEU A 49 -16.04 -9.88 2.36
CA LEU A 49 -14.65 -10.06 2.80
C LEU A 49 -14.66 -10.79 4.14
N ASP A 50 -14.24 -12.05 4.13
CA ASP A 50 -14.14 -12.87 5.33
C ASP A 50 -12.81 -12.63 6.04
N GLY A 51 -12.86 -12.31 7.34
CA GLY A 51 -11.67 -12.03 8.15
C GLY A 51 -10.90 -10.75 7.78
N PRO A 52 -9.90 -10.34 8.56
CA PRO A 52 -9.15 -9.12 8.29
C PRO A 52 -8.30 -9.24 7.02
N LEU A 53 -8.26 -8.17 6.24
CA LEU A 53 -7.32 -8.05 5.13
C LEU A 53 -5.89 -7.99 5.68
N ARG A 54 -4.98 -8.64 4.95
CA ARG A 54 -3.55 -8.64 5.23
C ARG A 54 -2.80 -8.15 4.01
N TRP A 55 -1.66 -7.52 4.23
CA TRP A 55 -0.73 -7.26 3.15
C TRP A 55 -0.28 -8.60 2.53
N HIS A 56 -0.46 -8.72 1.23
CA HIS A 56 -0.04 -9.87 0.44
C HIS A 56 0.67 -9.36 -0.81
N VAL A 57 1.88 -9.84 -1.05
CA VAL A 57 2.79 -9.32 -2.12
C VAL A 57 2.91 -10.33 -3.28
N TRP A 58 2.37 -11.54 -3.10
CA TRP A 58 2.40 -12.66 -4.04
C TRP A 58 0.97 -13.23 -4.14
N PRO A 59 0.52 -13.76 -5.29
CA PRO A 59 -0.86 -14.29 -5.46
C PRO A 59 -1.16 -15.64 -4.80
#